data_AF-A0A1C4XHK3-F1
#
_entry.id   AF-A0A1C4XHK3-F1
#
_cell.length_a   1.000
_cell.length_b   1.000
_cell.length_c   1.000
_cell.angle_alpha   90.00
_cell.angle_beta   90.00
_cell.angle_gamma   90.00
#
_symmetry.space_group_name_H-M   'P 1'
#
loop_
_entity.id
_entity.type
_entity.pdbx_description
1 polymer ?
#
loop_
_entity_poly.entity_id
_entity_poly.type
_entity_poly.pdbx_seq_one_letter_code
_entity_poly.pdbx_strand_id
1 'polypeptide(L)'
;MASVDQLGLVEQHESALVGLGYARHFNGMTDRLLYVRAVDGTRTHILHVVDAASWPTRNQRILRDYLREHPEDAARYAQLKQEIATAGIAPGDYARAKTEFIQEVMDRARAERRLPSVPVWEK
;
A
#
# COMPACT_ATOMS: atom_id res chain seq x y z
N MET A 1 4.64 6.88 1.12
CA MET A 1 4.45 6.43 2.51
C MET A 1 5.32 7.27 3.40
N ALA A 2 4.88 7.51 4.63
CA ALA A 2 5.65 8.19 5.67
C ALA A 2 5.55 7.38 6.98
N SER A 3 6.50 7.58 7.89
CA SER A 3 6.45 7.04 9.25
C SER A 3 6.56 8.16 10.28
N VAL A 4 5.92 7.95 11.42
CA VAL A 4 5.96 8.84 12.59
C VAL A 4 6.13 8.00 13.85
N ASP A 5 6.70 8.57 14.91
CA ASP A 5 6.91 7.84 16.17
C ASP A 5 5.59 7.46 16.85
N GLN A 6 4.54 8.26 16.66
CA GLN A 6 3.20 7.98 17.17
C GLN A 6 2.15 8.50 16.18
N LEU A 7 1.20 7.65 15.79
CA LEU A 7 0.15 8.00 14.83
C LEU A 7 -0.72 9.19 15.29
N GLY A 8 -1.00 9.30 16.59
CA GLY A 8 -1.81 10.40 17.14
C GLY A 8 -1.18 11.79 16.94
N LEU A 9 0.13 11.88 16.75
CA LEU A 9 0.80 13.17 16.50
C LEU A 9 0.49 13.72 15.10
N VAL A 10 0.01 12.89 14.17
CA VAL A 10 -0.34 13.33 12.81
C VAL A 10 -1.53 14.28 12.82
N GLU A 11 -2.42 14.19 13.82
CA GLU A 11 -3.59 15.07 13.95
C GLU A 11 -3.17 16.55 14.03
N GLN A 12 -2.04 16.84 14.65
CA GLN A 12 -1.48 18.19 14.77
C GLN A 12 -1.04 18.77 13.41
N HIS A 13 -0.84 17.91 12.40
CA HIS A 13 -0.39 18.28 11.07
C HIS A 13 -1.51 18.15 10.02
N GLU A 14 -2.74 17.79 10.40
CA GLU A 14 -3.84 17.60 9.46
C GLU A 14 -4.17 18.87 8.69
N SER A 15 -4.13 20.05 9.33
CA SER A 15 -4.36 21.32 8.63
C SER A 15 -3.35 21.58 7.51
N ALA A 16 -2.08 21.18 7.70
CA ALA A 16 -1.06 21.29 6.65
C ALA A 16 -1.32 20.31 5.49
N LEU A 17 -1.74 19.07 5.80
CA LEU A 17 -2.12 18.09 4.78
C LEU A 17 -3.33 18.56 3.97
N VAL A 18 -4.34 19.12 4.64
CA VAL A 18 -5.52 19.73 3.99
C VAL A 18 -5.11 20.89 3.10
N GLY A 19 -4.20 21.76 3.56
CA GLY A 19 -3.65 22.84 2.74
C GLY A 19 -2.93 22.37 1.48
N LEU A 20 -2.40 21.14 1.47
CA LEU A 20 -1.80 20.49 0.30
C LEU A 20 -2.81 19.70 -0.57
N GLY A 21 -4.09 19.73 -0.21
CA GLY A 21 -5.18 19.05 -0.91
C GLY A 21 -5.36 17.58 -0.53
N TYR A 22 -4.76 17.11 0.57
CA TYR A 22 -5.01 15.78 1.11
C TYR A 22 -6.24 15.78 2.04
N ALA A 23 -7.06 14.75 1.93
CA ALA A 23 -8.17 14.48 2.84
C ALA A 23 -7.99 13.11 3.51
N ARG A 24 -8.34 13.02 4.80
CA ARG A 24 -8.32 11.73 5.53
C ARG A 24 -9.34 10.78 4.92
N HIS A 25 -8.93 9.53 4.71
CA HIS A 25 -9.75 8.49 4.11
C HIS A 25 -9.81 7.30 5.07
N PHE A 26 -11.02 6.90 5.46
CA PHE A 26 -11.27 5.79 6.37
C PHE A 26 -11.66 4.54 5.57
N ASN A 27 -10.93 3.45 5.77
CA ASN A 27 -11.19 2.18 5.10
C ASN A 27 -11.05 0.96 6.03
N GLY A 28 -11.17 1.18 7.34
CA GLY A 28 -11.14 0.12 8.36
C GLY A 28 -9.75 -0.24 8.88
N MET A 29 -8.66 0.17 8.21
CA MET A 29 -7.30 -0.07 8.73
C MET A 29 -7.05 0.72 10.01
N THR A 30 -6.66 0.03 11.08
CA THR A 30 -6.39 0.62 12.40
C THR A 30 -4.90 0.85 12.66
N ASP A 31 -4.04 0.25 11.84
CA ASP A 31 -2.59 0.22 12.04
C ASP A 31 -1.83 1.33 11.26
N ARG A 32 -2.59 2.21 10.59
CA ARG A 32 -2.08 3.32 9.76
C ARG A 32 -3.14 4.38 9.53
N LEU A 33 -2.70 5.61 9.24
CA LEU A 33 -3.55 6.66 8.69
C LEU A 33 -3.43 6.69 7.18
N LEU A 34 -4.54 7.01 6.51
CA LEU A 34 -4.62 7.10 5.07
C LEU A 34 -5.14 8.47 4.65
N TYR A 35 -4.38 9.14 3.81
CA TYR A 35 -4.75 10.42 3.23
C TYR A 35 -4.75 10.32 1.71
N VAL A 36 -5.72 10.94 1.06
CA VAL A 36 -5.92 10.89 -0.37
C VAL A 36 -5.98 12.31 -0.92
N ARG A 37 -5.24 12.57 -2.00
CA ARG A 37 -5.37 13.80 -2.79
C ARG A 37 -5.97 13.46 -4.15
N ALA A 38 -6.93 14.27 -4.57
CA ALA A 38 -7.55 14.20 -5.88
C ALA A 38 -7.33 15.50 -6.66
N VAL A 39 -7.26 15.39 -7.98
CA VAL A 39 -7.23 16.50 -8.93
C VAL A 39 -8.37 16.24 -9.92
N ASP A 40 -9.26 17.21 -10.09
CA ASP A 40 -10.45 17.10 -10.97
C ASP A 40 -11.28 15.83 -10.71
N GLY A 41 -11.53 15.53 -9.43
CA GLY A 41 -12.28 14.34 -9.00
C GLY A 41 -11.52 13.02 -9.14
N THR A 42 -10.32 13.01 -9.72
CA THR A 42 -9.51 11.81 -9.90
C THR A 42 -8.45 11.70 -8.81
N ARG A 43 -8.42 10.57 -8.10
CA ARG A 43 -7.40 10.28 -7.08
C ARG A 43 -6.02 10.18 -7.72
N THR A 44 -5.08 11.02 -7.27
CA THR A 44 -3.71 11.08 -7.81
C THR A 44 -2.65 10.65 -6.80
N HIS A 45 -2.88 10.89 -5.51
CA HIS A 45 -1.92 10.53 -4.46
C HIS A 45 -2.60 9.78 -3.33
N ILE A 46 -1.90 8.77 -2.81
CA ILE A 46 -2.30 7.98 -1.65
C ILE A 46 -1.14 7.99 -0.66
N LEU A 47 -1.34 8.64 0.47
CA LEU A 47 -0.37 8.74 1.54
C LEU A 47 -0.77 7.81 2.69
N HIS A 48 -0.03 6.72 2.84
CA HIS A 48 -0.05 5.93 4.07
C HIS A 48 0.96 6.51 5.07
N VAL A 49 0.47 6.82 6.28
CA VAL A 49 1.29 7.19 7.43
C VAL A 49 1.22 6.04 8.44
N VAL A 50 2.36 5.49 8.81
CA VAL A 50 2.47 4.33 9.69
C VAL A 50 3.32 4.65 10.92
N ASP A 51 3.22 3.81 11.95
CA ASP A 51 4.12 3.87 13.09
C ASP A 51 5.58 3.56 12.68
N ALA A 52 6.55 4.31 13.19
CA ALA A 52 7.96 4.15 12.88
C ALA A 52 8.51 2.77 13.29
N ALA A 53 8.02 2.19 14.39
CA ALA A 53 8.43 0.85 14.83
C ALA A 53 8.03 -0.23 13.81
N SER A 54 6.92 -0.02 13.08
CA SER A 54 6.47 -0.93 12.03
C SER A 54 7.17 -0.74 10.69
N TRP A 55 7.87 0.38 10.50
CA TRP A 55 8.48 0.77 9.21
C TRP A 55 9.38 -0.32 8.59
N PRO A 56 10.26 -1.02 9.34
CA PRO A 56 11.15 -2.03 8.77
C PRO A 56 10.42 -3.24 8.16
N THR A 57 9.22 -3.55 8.65
CA THR A 57 8.48 -4.76 8.27
C THR A 57 7.22 -4.49 7.44
N ARG A 58 7.00 -3.25 6.99
CA ARG A 58 5.84 -2.89 6.16
C ARG A 58 5.85 -3.60 4.82
N ASN A 59 4.79 -4.37 4.57
CA ASN A 59 4.58 -5.12 3.33
C ASN A 59 4.74 -4.25 2.07
N GLN A 60 4.21 -3.03 2.06
CA GLN A 60 4.33 -2.14 0.90
C GLN A 60 5.80 -1.80 0.55
N ARG A 61 6.66 -1.68 1.56
CA ARG A 61 8.10 -1.42 1.37
C ARG A 61 8.83 -2.68 0.92
N ILE A 62 8.56 -3.81 1.59
CA ILE A 62 9.13 -5.11 1.25
C ILE A 62 8.80 -5.49 -0.20
N LEU A 63 7.53 -5.36 -0.62
CA LEU A 63 7.09 -5.61 -1.99
C LEU A 63 7.84 -4.73 -2.99
N ARG A 64 7.93 -3.42 -2.71
CA ARG A 64 8.63 -2.47 -3.60
C ARG A 64 10.09 -2.85 -3.79
N ASP A 65 10.78 -3.18 -2.70
CA ASP A 65 12.21 -3.48 -2.75
C ASP A 65 12.44 -4.83 -3.45
N TYR A 66 11.64 -5.85 -3.13
CA TYR A 66 11.67 -7.13 -3.84
C TYR A 66 11.43 -6.99 -5.35
N LEU A 67 10.38 -6.28 -5.78
CA LEU A 67 10.07 -6.12 -7.21
C LEU A 67 11.13 -5.33 -7.98
N ARG A 68 11.94 -4.51 -7.31
CA ARG A 68 13.09 -3.82 -7.96
C ARG A 68 14.27 -4.75 -8.18
N GLU A 69 14.42 -5.75 -7.31
CA GLU A 69 15.47 -6.76 -7.37
C GLU A 69 15.06 -7.94 -8.29
N HIS A 70 13.76 -8.14 -8.52
CA HIS A 70 13.18 -9.27 -9.26
C HIS A 70 12.36 -8.79 -10.48
N PRO A 71 13.02 -8.41 -11.60
CA PRO A 71 12.34 -7.84 -12.76
C PRO A 71 11.33 -8.79 -13.42
N GLU A 72 11.53 -10.10 -13.35
CA GLU A 72 10.59 -11.09 -13.87
C GLU A 72 9.26 -11.08 -13.10
N ASP A 73 9.31 -11.01 -11.77
CA ASP A 73 8.10 -10.88 -10.94
C ASP A 73 7.43 -9.50 -11.12
N ALA A 74 8.21 -8.44 -11.34
CA ALA A 74 7.67 -7.13 -11.70
C ALA A 74 6.91 -7.16 -13.03
N ALA A 75 7.42 -7.88 -14.03
CA ALA A 75 6.75 -8.08 -15.31
C ALA A 75 5.46 -8.89 -15.15
N ARG A 76 5.49 -10.02 -14.41
CA ARG A 76 4.29 -10.81 -14.07
C ARG A 76 3.23 -9.93 -13.39
N TYR A 77 3.63 -9.09 -12.44
CA TYR A 77 2.71 -8.21 -11.75
C TYR A 77 2.12 -7.14 -12.67
N ALA A 78 2.92 -6.60 -13.59
CA ALA A 78 2.46 -5.63 -14.57
C ALA A 78 1.41 -6.24 -15.51
N GLN A 79 1.65 -7.44 -16.02
CA GLN A 79 0.71 -8.19 -16.85
C GLN A 79 -0.60 -8.45 -16.12
N LEU A 80 -0.55 -9.00 -14.89
CA LEU A 80 -1.74 -9.23 -14.08
C LEU A 80 -2.58 -7.96 -13.90
N LYS A 81 -1.94 -6.83 -13.61
CA LYS A 81 -2.64 -5.55 -13.45
C LYS A 81 -3.33 -5.09 -14.73
N GLN A 82 -2.74 -5.35 -15.89
CA GLN A 82 -3.33 -5.02 -17.19
C GLN A 82 -4.52 -5.93 -17.49
N GLU A 83 -4.40 -7.24 -17.28
CA GLU A 83 -5.47 -8.21 -17.46
C GLU A 83 -6.71 -7.88 -16.60
N ILE A 84 -6.51 -7.57 -15.31
CA ILE A 84 -7.60 -7.17 -14.41
C ILE A 84 -8.26 -5.87 -14.88
N ALA A 85 -7.47 -4.90 -15.36
CA ALA A 85 -8.00 -3.63 -15.85
C ALA A 85 -8.82 -3.81 -17.13
N THR A 86 -8.35 -4.64 -18.07
CA THR A 86 -9.05 -4.95 -19.32
C THR A 86 -10.31 -5.80 -19.08
N ALA A 87 -10.34 -6.62 -18.02
CA ALA A 87 -11.51 -7.38 -17.63
C ALA A 87 -12.68 -6.53 -17.08
N GLY A 88 -12.50 -5.21 -16.92
CA GLY A 88 -13.56 -4.30 -16.47
C GLY A 88 -13.97 -4.51 -15.00
N ILE A 89 -13.09 -5.09 -14.19
CA ILE A 89 -13.35 -5.37 -12.78
C ILE A 89 -13.55 -4.06 -12.02
N ALA A 90 -14.59 -4.02 -11.16
CA ALA A 90 -14.89 -2.84 -10.36
C ALA A 90 -13.70 -2.46 -9.46
N PRO A 91 -13.49 -1.16 -9.15
CA PRO A 91 -12.32 -0.70 -8.40
C PRO A 91 -12.09 -1.40 -7.04
N GLY A 92 -13.16 -1.79 -6.34
CA GLY A 92 -13.06 -2.54 -5.08
C GLY A 92 -12.59 -3.99 -5.27
N ASP A 93 -12.96 -4.61 -6.39
CA ASP A 93 -12.60 -5.98 -6.72
C ASP A 93 -11.20 -6.06 -7.36
N TYR A 94 -10.71 -4.95 -7.95
CA TYR A 94 -9.35 -4.84 -8.48
C TYR A 94 -8.29 -5.12 -7.41
N ALA A 95 -8.48 -4.60 -6.19
CA ALA A 95 -7.56 -4.88 -5.08
C ALA A 95 -7.57 -6.36 -4.72
N ARG A 96 -8.78 -6.96 -4.63
CA ARG A 96 -8.96 -8.37 -4.28
C ARG A 96 -8.35 -9.30 -5.34
N ALA A 97 -8.52 -8.99 -6.62
CA ALA A 97 -8.03 -9.78 -7.74
C ALA A 97 -6.49 -9.92 -7.79
N LYS A 98 -5.74 -9.04 -7.12
CA LYS A 98 -4.27 -9.13 -7.05
C LYS A 98 -3.76 -9.86 -5.80
N THR A 99 -4.65 -10.22 -4.87
CA THR A 99 -4.26 -10.66 -3.52
C THR A 99 -3.41 -11.91 -3.54
N GLU A 100 -3.80 -12.92 -4.33
CA GLU A 100 -3.08 -14.19 -4.42
C GLU A 100 -1.64 -13.99 -4.91
N PHE A 101 -1.47 -13.25 -6.01
CA PHE A 101 -0.15 -12.91 -6.53
C PHE A 101 0.68 -12.10 -5.52
N ILE A 102 0.07 -11.10 -4.87
CA ILE A 102 0.78 -10.30 -3.87
C ILE A 102 1.20 -11.16 -2.67
N GLN A 103 0.38 -12.13 -2.26
CA GLN A 103 0.71 -13.08 -1.19
C GLN A 103 1.91 -13.94 -1.59
N GLU A 104 1.90 -14.55 -2.78
CA GLU A 104 3.02 -15.35 -3.31
C GLU A 104 4.34 -14.57 -3.29
N VAL A 105 4.32 -13.34 -3.83
CA VAL A 105 5.50 -12.49 -3.89
C VAL A 105 5.94 -12.05 -2.49
N MET A 106 5.00 -11.74 -1.60
CA MET A 106 5.32 -11.34 -0.23
C MET A 106 5.98 -12.47 0.55
N ASP A 107 5.50 -13.70 0.40
CA ASP A 107 6.06 -14.86 1.10
C ASP A 107 7.52 -15.07 0.70
N ARG A 108 7.83 -14.99 -0.60
CA ARG A 108 9.21 -15.03 -1.11
C ARG A 108 10.05 -13.87 -0.57
N ALA A 109 9.53 -12.63 -0.69
CA ALA A 109 10.23 -11.44 -0.24
C ALA A 109 10.54 -11.44 1.26
N ARG A 110 9.65 -11.98 2.08
CA ARG A 110 9.82 -12.11 3.54
C ARG A 110 10.76 -13.25 3.89
N ALA A 111 10.70 -14.38 3.17
CA ALA A 111 11.64 -15.48 3.34
C ALA A 111 13.11 -15.05 3.12
N GLU A 112 13.39 -14.28 2.05
CA GLU A 112 14.72 -13.71 1.77
C GLU A 112 15.24 -12.83 2.92
N ARG A 113 14.31 -12.15 3.61
CA ARG A 113 14.59 -11.27 4.75
C ARG A 113 14.55 -11.99 6.09
N ARG A 114 14.37 -13.32 6.09
CA ARG A 114 14.20 -14.17 7.29
C ARG A 114 13.06 -13.69 8.20
N LEU A 115 12.00 -13.17 7.59
CA LEU A 115 10.78 -12.75 8.26
C LEU A 115 9.70 -13.83 8.09
N PRO A 116 8.82 -14.03 9.08
CA PRO A 116 7.70 -14.96 8.94
C PRO A 116 6.71 -14.46 7.89
N SER A 117 6.06 -15.36 7.16
CA SER A 117 4.93 -15.03 6.30
C SER A 117 3.80 -14.36 7.11
N VAL A 118 3.12 -13.40 6.49
CA VAL A 118 1.94 -12.73 7.05
C VAL A 118 0.88 -12.58 5.96
N PRO A 119 -0.42 -12.63 6.29
CA PRO A 119 -1.47 -12.30 5.34
C PRO A 119 -1.29 -10.90 4.78
N VAL A 120 -1.30 -10.76 3.44
CA VAL A 120 -1.19 -9.45 2.77
C VAL A 120 -2.51 -8.70 2.72
N TRP A 121 -3.63 -9.41 2.90
CA TRP A 121 -4.94 -8.82 3.02
C TRP A 121 -5.22 -8.48 4.48
N GLU A 122 -5.21 -7.18 4.76
CA GLU A 122 -5.56 -6.64 6.06
C GLU A 122 -7.03 -6.22 5.99
N LYS A 123 -7.87 -6.85 6.80
CA LYS A 123 -9.29 -6.49 6.99
C LYS A 123 -9.48 -6.05 8.42
#